data_AF-A0A3C0B6J8-F1
#
_entry.id   AF-A0A3C0B6J8-F1
#
_cell.length_a   1.000
_cell.length_b   1.000
_cell.length_c   1.000
_cell.angle_alpha   90.00
_cell.angle_beta   90.00
_cell.angle_gamma   90.00
#
_symmetry.space_group_name_H-M   'P 1'
#
loop_
_entity.id
_entity.type
_entity.pdbx_description
1 polymer ?
#
loop_
_entity_poly.entity_id
_entity_poly.type
_entity_poly.pdbx_seq_one_letter_code
_entity_poly.pdbx_strand_id
1 'polypeptide(L)'
;VSEDDKTRFMDYVHANDYLKNQQGKYAEAYSVYSPWVHRIDFSYKHDFAIKTNNNEHKLQLSFDIKNVMNLFNSNWGVAKYLNPEIGSEARILKYEGVDAEGYSTFSTPSSINGNTETFTKSYALGQCWYALIGVKYLFN
;
A
#
# COMPACT_ATOMS: atom_id res chain seq x y z
N VAL A 1 -10.62 1.17 31.82
CA VAL A 1 -11.04 1.97 30.65
C VAL A 1 -11.19 3.40 31.10
N SER A 2 -10.47 4.33 30.46
CA SER A 2 -10.48 5.76 30.81
C SER A 2 -11.41 6.56 29.89
N GLU A 3 -11.79 7.78 30.29
CA GLU A 3 -12.53 8.69 29.41
C GLU A 3 -11.70 9.14 28.20
N ASP A 4 -10.38 9.21 28.40
CA ASP A 4 -9.40 9.49 27.37
C ASP A 4 -9.35 8.36 26.31
N ASP A 5 -9.53 7.10 26.70
CA ASP A 5 -9.65 5.97 25.75
C ASP A 5 -10.85 6.17 24.81
N LYS A 6 -12.01 6.58 25.36
CA LYS A 6 -13.21 6.83 24.56
C LYS A 6 -13.00 7.98 23.59
N THR A 7 -12.37 9.06 24.05
CA THR A 7 -12.07 10.23 23.21
C THR A 7 -11.19 9.82 22.02
N ARG A 8 -10.07 9.15 22.28
CA ARG A 8 -9.17 8.66 21.21
C ARG A 8 -9.87 7.73 20.22
N PHE A 9 -10.72 6.83 20.72
CA PHE A 9 -11.47 5.93 19.86
C PHE A 9 -12.43 6.70 18.94
N MET A 10 -13.19 7.64 19.50
CA MET A 10 -14.13 8.44 18.73
C MET A 10 -13.42 9.34 17.72
N ASP A 11 -12.27 9.92 18.09
CA ASP A 11 -11.44 10.69 17.16
C ASP A 11 -11.00 9.83 15.96
N TYR A 12 -10.54 8.60 16.22
CA TYR A 12 -10.18 7.66 15.14
C TYR A 12 -11.40 7.28 14.28
N VAL A 13 -12.55 6.99 14.90
CA VAL A 13 -13.80 6.68 14.19
C VAL A 13 -14.23 7.83 13.29
N HIS A 14 -14.12 9.07 13.74
CA HIS A 14 -14.50 10.26 12.98
C HIS A 14 -13.51 10.59 11.86
N ALA A 15 -12.22 10.33 12.06
CA ALA A 15 -11.19 10.48 11.03
C ALA A 15 -11.23 9.38 9.97
N ASN A 16 -11.78 8.20 10.29
CA ASN A 16 -11.83 7.06 9.38
C ASN A 16 -13.05 7.10 8.44
N ASP A 17 -12.81 7.04 7.13
CA ASP A 17 -13.86 7.16 6.11
C ASP A 17 -14.94 6.08 6.16
N TYR A 18 -14.61 4.85 6.56
CA TYR A 18 -15.58 3.76 6.68
C TYR A 18 -16.33 3.85 8.02
N LEU A 19 -15.60 3.93 9.13
CA LEU A 19 -16.19 3.87 10.47
C LEU A 19 -17.09 5.07 10.78
N LYS A 20 -16.75 6.27 10.28
CA LYS A 20 -17.59 7.46 10.49
C LYS A 20 -19.02 7.26 9.98
N ASN A 21 -19.18 6.52 8.88
CA ASN A 21 -20.46 6.22 8.23
C ASN A 21 -21.23 5.07 8.90
N GLN A 22 -20.57 4.36 9.81
CA GLN A 22 -21.11 3.21 10.51
C GLN A 22 -21.55 3.49 11.94
N GLN A 23 -21.41 4.73 12.41
CA GLN A 23 -21.93 5.14 13.71
C GLN A 23 -23.45 4.91 13.79
N GLY A 24 -23.90 4.27 14.88
CA GLY A 24 -25.28 3.84 15.05
C GLY A 24 -25.68 2.60 14.23
N LYS A 25 -24.73 1.97 13.52
CA LYS A 25 -24.92 0.75 12.73
C LYS A 25 -23.86 -0.29 13.11
N TYR A 26 -23.99 -1.50 12.55
CA TYR A 26 -23.01 -2.58 12.75
C TYR A 26 -21.83 -2.46 11.79
N ALA A 27 -20.60 -2.32 12.28
CA ALA A 27 -19.43 -2.50 11.42
C ALA A 27 -19.35 -3.93 10.90
N GLU A 28 -19.44 -4.07 9.58
CA GLU A 28 -19.32 -5.37 8.91
C GLU A 28 -17.94 -5.99 9.18
N ALA A 29 -17.92 -7.30 9.34
CA ALA A 29 -16.69 -8.05 9.51
C ALA A 29 -15.90 -8.07 8.19
N TYR A 30 -14.59 -7.80 8.24
CA TYR A 30 -13.68 -7.87 7.09
C TYR A 30 -14.05 -6.98 5.88
N SER A 31 -14.82 -5.91 6.09
CA SER A 31 -15.27 -5.00 5.03
C SER A 31 -14.31 -3.85 4.71
N VAL A 32 -13.17 -3.78 5.41
CA VAL A 32 -12.11 -2.80 5.16
C VAL A 32 -11.03 -3.46 4.32
N TYR A 33 -10.91 -3.04 3.06
CA TYR A 33 -9.98 -3.60 2.09
C TYR A 33 -8.76 -2.70 1.90
N SER A 34 -7.61 -3.31 1.59
CA SER A 34 -6.41 -2.56 1.21
C SER A 34 -6.70 -1.65 0.00
N PRO A 35 -6.17 -0.41 -0.01
CA PRO A 35 -6.37 0.51 -1.12
C PRO A 35 -5.84 -0.07 -2.44
N TRP A 36 -6.57 0.20 -3.52
CA TRP A 36 -6.13 -0.17 -4.87
C TRP A 36 -4.86 0.58 -5.27
N VAL A 37 -4.00 -0.12 -6.00
CA VAL A 37 -2.74 0.42 -6.50
C VAL A 37 -2.73 0.30 -8.01
N HIS A 38 -2.61 1.44 -8.68
CA HIS A 38 -2.39 1.46 -10.12
C HIS A 38 -0.90 1.59 -10.38
N ARG A 39 -0.34 0.65 -11.14
CA ARG A 39 1.06 0.66 -11.55
C ARG A 39 1.14 0.48 -13.06
N ILE A 40 1.88 1.37 -13.70
CA ILE A 40 2.10 1.35 -15.15
C ILE A 40 3.59 1.12 -15.38
N ASP A 41 3.90 0.10 -16.17
CA ASP A 41 5.24 -0.24 -16.61
C ASP A 41 5.36 -0.01 -18.12
N PHE A 42 6.52 0.44 -18.58
CA PHE A 42 6.80 0.70 -19.98
C PHE A 42 8.02 -0.12 -20.45
N SER A 43 7.94 -0.67 -21.65
CA SER A 43 9.04 -1.42 -22.28
C SER A 43 9.03 -1.16 -23.78
N TYR A 44 10.21 -0.85 -24.33
CA TYR A 44 10.44 -0.68 -25.75
C TYR A 44 11.69 -1.44 -26.19
N LYS A 45 11.60 -2.10 -27.35
CA LYS A 45 12.71 -2.84 -27.95
C LYS A 45 12.74 -2.59 -29.45
N HIS A 46 13.94 -2.41 -29.99
CA HIS A 46 14.14 -2.19 -31.41
C HIS A 46 15.30 -3.03 -31.93
N ASP A 47 15.05 -3.75 -33.03
CA ASP A 47 16.02 -4.59 -33.71
C ASP A 47 16.59 -3.84 -34.92
N PHE A 48 17.90 -3.62 -34.90
CA PHE A 48 18.66 -3.10 -36.03
C PHE A 48 19.27 -4.27 -36.80
N ALA A 49 18.92 -4.41 -38.08
CA ALA A 49 19.55 -5.39 -38.96
C ALA A 49 20.97 -4.92 -39.33
N ILE A 50 21.96 -5.78 -39.08
CA ILE A 50 23.37 -5.54 -39.41
C ILE A 50 23.79 -6.60 -40.42
N LYS A 51 24.03 -6.18 -41.66
CA LYS A 51 24.57 -7.07 -42.70
C LYS A 51 26.09 -7.03 -42.67
N THR A 52 26.72 -8.19 -42.51
CA THR A 52 28.16 -8.36 -42.66
C THR A 52 28.43 -9.54 -43.59
N ASN A 53 29.03 -9.28 -44.75
CA ASN A 53 29.22 -10.27 -45.82
C ASN A 53 27.89 -10.97 -46.20
N ASN A 54 27.88 -12.31 -46.18
CA ASN A 54 26.71 -13.14 -46.49
C ASN A 54 25.81 -13.40 -45.26
N ASN A 55 26.16 -12.87 -44.09
CA ASN A 55 25.43 -13.11 -42.85
C ASN A 55 24.66 -11.84 -42.43
N GLU A 56 23.41 -12.03 -42.02
CA GLU A 56 22.58 -10.97 -41.44
C GLU A 56 22.44 -11.20 -39.93
N HIS A 57 23.05 -10.32 -39.16
CA HIS A 57 22.96 -10.27 -37.71
C HIS A 57 21.92 -9.24 -37.26
N LYS A 58 21.54 -9.27 -35.98
CA LYS A 58 20.69 -8.23 -35.39
C LYS A 58 21.31 -7.68 -34.12
N LEU A 59 21.30 -6.35 -33.99
CA LEU A 59 21.57 -5.65 -32.74
C LEU A 59 20.24 -5.15 -32.18
N GLN A 60 19.83 -5.64 -31.03
CA GLN A 60 18.63 -5.19 -30.33
C GLN A 60 19.03 -4.21 -29.23
N LEU A 61 18.43 -3.02 -29.24
CA LEU A 61 18.45 -2.08 -28.12
C LEU A 61 17.12 -2.15 -27.37
N SER A 62 17.17 -2.18 -26.05
CA SER A 62 15.98 -2.18 -25.19
C SER A 62 16.02 -1.08 -24.14
N PHE A 63 14.83 -0.57 -23.81
CA PHE A 63 14.61 0.39 -22.75
C PHE A 63 13.35 0.00 -21.96
N ASP A 64 13.53 -0.28 -20.68
CA ASP A 64 12.47 -0.75 -19.78
C ASP A 64 12.38 0.23 -18.59
N ILE A 65 11.20 0.74 -18.29
CA ILE A 65 10.92 1.54 -17.08
C ILE A 65 9.80 0.86 -16.29
N LYS A 66 10.07 0.59 -15.02
CA LYS A 66 9.10 0.04 -14.08
C LYS A 66 8.56 1.15 -13.19
N ASN A 67 7.27 1.08 -12.89
CA ASN A 67 6.54 2.09 -12.13
C ASN A 67 6.67 3.51 -12.69
N VAL A 68 6.34 3.69 -13.96
CA VAL A 68 6.50 4.96 -14.70
C VAL A 68 5.81 6.13 -14.00
N MET A 69 4.65 5.92 -13.38
CA MET A 69 3.96 6.98 -12.65
C MET A 69 4.74 7.46 -11.41
N ASN A 70 5.49 6.57 -10.77
CA ASN A 70 6.31 6.90 -9.61
C ASN A 70 7.51 7.80 -9.94
N LEU A 71 8.00 7.75 -11.19
CA LEU A 71 9.02 8.68 -11.70
C LEU A 71 8.54 10.15 -11.63
N PHE A 72 7.24 10.39 -11.83
CA PHE A 72 6.65 11.73 -11.83
C PHE A 72 6.11 12.15 -10.45
N ASN A 73 5.63 11.19 -9.65
CA ASN A 73 5.15 11.44 -8.30
C ASN A 73 5.48 10.25 -7.39
N SER A 74 6.30 10.46 -6.37
CA SER A 74 6.76 9.42 -5.44
C SER A 74 5.64 8.73 -4.66
N ASN A 75 4.42 9.28 -4.66
CA ASN A 75 3.25 8.68 -4.03
C ASN A 75 2.44 7.77 -4.96
N TRP A 76 2.69 7.80 -6.28
CA TRP A 76 1.95 7.02 -7.26
C TRP A 76 2.57 5.64 -7.46
N GLY A 77 1.72 4.64 -7.69
CA GLY A 77 2.14 3.24 -7.88
C GLY A 77 2.82 2.62 -6.66
N VAL A 78 2.59 3.17 -5.47
CA VAL A 78 3.11 2.66 -4.20
C VAL A 78 2.01 1.91 -3.46
N ALA A 79 2.28 0.66 -3.13
CA ALA A 79 1.36 -0.16 -2.34
C ALA A 79 1.25 0.35 -0.91
N LYS A 80 0.05 0.23 -0.34
CA LYS A 80 -0.21 0.50 1.07
C LYS A 80 -0.56 -0.80 1.81
N TYR A 81 -0.24 -0.85 3.09
CA TYR A 81 -0.53 -1.96 3.98
C TYR A 81 -1.04 -1.45 5.33
N LEU A 82 -1.61 -2.34 6.15
CA LEU A 82 -2.11 -2.00 7.48
C LEU A 82 -1.01 -1.27 8.26
N ASN A 83 -1.34 -0.12 8.84
CA ASN A 83 -0.39 0.64 9.63
C ASN A 83 0.13 -0.21 10.81
N PRO A 84 1.45 -0.45 10.92
CA PRO A 84 2.04 -1.20 12.04
C PRO A 84 1.73 -0.63 13.42
N GLU A 85 1.42 0.67 13.52
CA GLU A 85 0.98 1.30 14.77
C GLU A 85 -0.35 0.72 15.29
N ILE A 86 -1.20 0.20 14.40
CA ILE A 86 -2.43 -0.52 14.75
C ILE A 86 -2.09 -1.95 15.20
N GLY A 87 -1.15 -2.59 14.52
CA GLY A 87 -0.65 -3.93 14.82
C GLY A 87 -0.62 -4.85 13.61
N SER A 88 -0.46 -6.15 13.85
CA SER A 88 -0.51 -7.19 12.81
C SER A 88 -1.94 -7.55 12.37
N GLU A 89 -2.92 -7.16 13.16
CA GLU A 89 -4.34 -7.32 12.90
C GLU A 89 -5.02 -5.95 13.04
N ALA A 90 -6.12 -5.72 12.31
CA ALA A 90 -6.84 -4.45 12.33
C ALA A 90 -7.69 -4.27 13.60
N ARG A 91 -7.14 -4.58 14.78
CA ARG A 91 -7.80 -4.43 16.09
C ARG A 91 -7.48 -3.06 16.66
N ILE A 92 -8.48 -2.18 16.67
CA ILE A 92 -8.37 -0.82 17.22
C ILE A 92 -8.83 -0.72 18.68
N LEU A 93 -9.38 -1.80 19.23
CA LEU A 93 -9.80 -1.94 20.63
C LEU A 93 -9.15 -3.17 21.24
N LYS A 94 -8.82 -3.08 22.52
CA LYS A 94 -8.33 -4.18 23.35
C LYS A 94 -9.40 -4.54 24.37
N TYR A 95 -9.75 -5.82 24.44
CA TYR A 95 -10.66 -6.32 25.47
C TYR A 95 -9.95 -6.35 26.83
N GLU A 96 -10.58 -5.77 27.86
CA GLU A 96 -10.02 -5.69 29.22
C GLU A 96 -10.77 -6.58 30.22
N GLY A 97 -11.80 -7.30 29.78
CA GLY A 97 -12.60 -8.16 30.64
C GLY A 97 -14.01 -7.60 30.87
N VAL A 98 -14.62 -8.02 31.97
CA VAL A 98 -16.00 -7.68 32.33
C VAL A 98 -15.96 -6.84 33.61
N ASP A 99 -16.79 -5.79 33.67
CA ASP A 99 -16.95 -4.98 34.89
C ASP A 99 -17.81 -5.70 35.96
N ALA A 100 -18.05 -5.03 37.08
CA ALA A 100 -18.79 -5.60 38.22
C ALA A 100 -20.26 -5.88 37.87
N GLU A 101 -20.81 -5.17 36.89
CA GLU A 101 -22.19 -5.26 36.41
C GLU A 101 -22.36 -6.30 35.28
N GLY A 102 -21.27 -6.90 34.80
CA GLY A 102 -21.33 -7.94 33.77
C GLY A 102 -21.15 -7.42 32.34
N TYR A 103 -20.81 -6.16 32.13
CA TYR A 103 -20.56 -5.59 30.80
C TYR A 103 -19.11 -5.75 30.36
N SER A 104 -18.91 -6.13 29.10
CA SER A 104 -17.59 -6.19 28.48
C SER A 104 -16.98 -4.79 28.37
N THR A 105 -15.73 -4.66 28.81
CA THR A 105 -14.97 -3.40 28.79
C THR A 105 -13.82 -3.48 27.78
N PHE A 106 -13.58 -2.36 27.11
CA PHE A 106 -12.55 -2.24 26.07
C PHE A 106 -11.73 -0.97 26.28
N SER A 107 -10.42 -1.07 26.12
CA SER A 107 -9.51 0.07 26.06
C SER A 107 -9.06 0.34 24.63
N THR A 108 -8.55 1.55 24.40
CA THR A 108 -8.04 1.99 23.10
C THR A 108 -6.53 2.19 23.22
N PRO A 109 -5.71 1.44 22.45
CA PRO A 109 -4.26 1.63 22.46
C PRO A 109 -3.89 3.10 22.18
N SER A 110 -2.81 3.60 22.80
CA SER A 110 -2.38 4.99 22.63
C SER A 110 -1.97 5.32 21.19
N SER A 111 -1.59 4.31 20.40
CA SER A 111 -1.30 4.42 18.98
C SER A 111 -2.55 4.66 18.12
N ILE A 112 -3.75 4.48 18.66
CA ILE A 112 -5.03 4.75 17.98
C ILE A 112 -5.54 6.11 18.47
N ASN A 113 -5.61 7.08 17.56
CA ASN A 113 -6.13 8.43 17.77
C ASN A 113 -6.57 9.03 16.44
N GLY A 114 -7.07 10.28 16.44
CA GLY A 114 -7.56 10.94 15.22
C GLY A 114 -6.53 11.13 14.09
N ASN A 115 -5.23 11.03 14.38
CA ASN A 115 -4.17 11.12 13.37
C ASN A 115 -3.69 9.75 12.88
N THR A 116 -4.15 8.66 13.47
CA THR A 116 -3.72 7.31 13.10
C THR A 116 -4.33 6.94 11.75
N GLU A 117 -3.49 6.80 10.73
CA GLU A 117 -3.94 6.30 9.43
C GLU A 117 -4.14 4.78 9.48
N THR A 118 -5.22 4.26 8.86
CA THR A 118 -5.46 2.81 8.75
C THR A 118 -4.42 2.13 7.86
N PHE A 119 -3.99 2.80 6.79
CA PHE A 119 -3.07 2.23 5.80
C PHE A 119 -1.88 3.17 5.58
N THR A 120 -0.67 2.63 5.72
CA THR A 120 0.58 3.36 5.46
C THR A 120 1.26 2.85 4.19
N LYS A 121 2.16 3.64 3.61
CA LYS A 121 2.89 3.30 2.39
C LYS A 121 3.94 2.24 2.65
N SER A 122 4.12 1.33 1.69
CA SER A 122 5.29 0.45 1.62
C SER A 122 6.51 1.25 1.18
N TYR A 123 7.59 1.15 1.96
CA TYR A 123 8.89 1.79 1.67
C TYR A 123 9.91 0.78 1.13
N ALA A 124 9.46 -0.37 0.62
CA ALA A 124 10.34 -1.36 0.02
C ALA A 124 10.91 -0.84 -1.31
N LEU A 125 12.16 -1.21 -1.64
CA LEU A 125 12.82 -0.81 -2.89
C LEU A 125 12.00 -1.14 -4.15
N GLY A 126 11.22 -2.24 -4.14
CA GLY A 126 10.35 -2.62 -5.25
C GLY A 126 9.18 -1.67 -5.52
N GLN A 127 8.92 -0.70 -4.64
CA GLN A 127 7.93 0.36 -4.82
C GLN A 127 8.48 1.53 -5.63
N CYS A 128 9.79 1.72 -5.67
CA CYS A 128 10.42 2.78 -6.43
C CYS A 128 10.34 2.52 -7.94
N TRP A 129 10.40 3.58 -8.74
CA TRP A 129 10.68 3.44 -10.17
C TRP A 129 12.12 2.97 -10.38
N TYR A 130 12.35 2.23 -11.46
CA TYR A 130 13.69 1.89 -11.93
C TYR A 130 13.68 1.68 -13.44
N ALA A 131 14.83 1.90 -14.07
CA ALA A 131 14.99 1.77 -15.51
C ALA A 131 16.16 0.86 -15.86
N LEU A 132 16.02 0.11 -16.95
CA LEU A 132 17.06 -0.74 -17.52
C LEU A 132 17.24 -0.39 -19.00
N ILE A 133 18.50 -0.30 -19.41
CA ILE A 133 18.90 -0.21 -20.81
C ILE A 133 19.60 -1.52 -21.15
N GLY A 134 19.19 -2.16 -22.24
CA GLY A 134 19.74 -3.44 -22.67
C GLY A 134 20.31 -3.37 -24.08
N VAL A 135 21.35 -4.15 -24.30
CA VAL A 135 21.96 -4.40 -25.60
C VAL A 135 22.03 -5.91 -25.80
N LYS A 136 21.50 -6.41 -26.90
CA LYS A 136 21.53 -7.84 -27.24
C LYS A 136 22.00 -8.01 -28.69
N TYR A 137 23.03 -8.82 -28.88
CA TYR A 137 23.49 -9.20 -30.22
C TYR A 137 22.97 -10.61 -30.54
N LEU A 138 22.35 -10.77 -31.72
CA LEU A 138 21.85 -12.05 -32.21
C LEU A 138 22.73 -12.51 -33.36
N PHE A 139 23.47 -13.59 -33.13
CA PHE A 139 24.27 -14.29 -34.13
C PHE A 139 23.36 -15.11 -35.05
N ASN A 140 23.69 -15.10 -36.34
CA ASN A 140 23.03 -15.84 -37.40
C ASN A 140 24.13 -16.30 -38.36
#